data_AF-A0A533TIP8-F1
#
_entry.id   AF-A0A533TIP8-F1
#
_cell.length_a   1.000
_cell.length_b   1.000
_cell.length_c   1.000
_cell.angle_alpha   90.00
_cell.angle_beta   90.00
_cell.angle_gamma   90.00
#
_symmetry.space_group_name_H-M   'P 1'
#
loop_
_entity.id
_entity.type
_entity.pdbx_description
1 polymer ?
#
loop_
_entity_poly.entity_id
_entity_poly.type
_entity_poly.pdbx_seq_one_letter_code
_entity_poly.pdbx_strand_id
1 'polypeptide(L)' 'MGQDFFREKIIAAMLYGFRAIKKPATVTVHPELMVQIRAQFKDTQLAPKNIGGTEMFFGLPVTEDPTKDKDYLVVA' A
#
# COMPACT_ATOMS: atom_id res chain seq x y z
N MET A 1 -22.01 4.71 -0.95
CA MET A 1 -21.66 4.67 0.49
C MET A 1 -20.58 3.63 0.85
N GLY A 2 -19.76 3.15 -0.10
CA GLY A 2 -18.68 2.18 0.16
C GLY A 2 -17.27 2.69 -0.16
N GLN A 3 -17.16 3.83 -0.86
CA GLN A 3 -15.89 4.49 -1.21
C GLN A 3 -15.45 5.52 -0.17
N ASP A 4 -16.30 5.88 0.79
CA ASP A 4 -16.12 7.06 1.66
C ASP A 4 -14.93 6.96 2.63
N PHE A 5 -14.25 5.80 2.71
CA PHE A 5 -13.11 5.59 3.60
C PHE A 5 -11.95 4.79 2.99
N PHE A 6 -11.81 4.79 1.65
CA PHE A 6 -10.76 3.99 1.00
C PHE A 6 -9.36 4.37 1.49
N ARG A 7 -9.04 5.68 1.44
CA ARG A 7 -7.71 6.16 1.84
C ARG A 7 -7.43 5.88 3.32
N GLU A 8 -8.42 6.07 4.16
CA GLU A 8 -8.40 5.84 5.59
C GLU A 8 -8.13 4.37 5.91
N LYS A 9 -8.77 3.44 5.19
CA LYS A 9 -8.52 2.00 5.33
C LYS A 9 -7.08 1.63 4.95
N ILE A 10 -6.55 2.18 3.86
CA ILE A 10 -5.16 1.94 3.45
C ILE A 10 -4.19 2.47 4.50
N ILE A 11 -4.39 3.70 4.98
CA ILE A 11 -3.54 4.30 6.02
C ILE A 11 -3.61 3.46 7.32
N ALA A 12 -4.82 3.04 7.73
CA ALA A 12 -5.00 2.23 8.93
C ALA A 12 -4.30 0.87 8.81
N ALA A 13 -4.40 0.20 7.65
CA ALA A 13 -3.72 -1.07 7.40
C ALA A 13 -2.18 -0.91 7.45
N MET A 14 -1.65 0.16 6.85
CA MET A 14 -0.22 0.48 6.93
C MET A 14 0.23 0.70 8.37
N LEU A 15 -0.47 1.55 9.13
CA LEU A 15 -0.14 1.84 10.53
C LEU A 15 -0.24 0.60 11.42
N TYR A 16 -1.25 -0.24 11.20
CA TYR A 16 -1.38 -1.51 11.91
C TYR A 16 -0.20 -2.44 11.61
N GLY A 17 0.19 -2.56 10.34
CA GLY A 17 1.36 -3.33 9.91
C GLY A 17 2.66 -2.85 10.56
N PHE A 18 2.94 -1.55 10.53
CA PHE A 18 4.10 -0.95 11.20
C PHE A 18 4.11 -1.21 12.71
N ARG A 19 2.93 -1.22 13.35
CA ARG A 19 2.82 -1.52 14.78
C ARG A 19 3.03 -3.00 15.09
N ALA A 20 2.58 -3.89 14.22
CA ALA A 20 2.65 -5.33 14.41
C ALA A 20 4.05 -5.90 14.11
N ILE A 21 4.78 -5.32 13.16
CA ILE A 21 6.07 -5.83 12.69
C ILE A 21 7.24 -5.00 13.22
N LYS A 22 8.15 -5.65 13.95
CA LYS A 22 9.31 -4.99 14.58
C LYS A 22 10.30 -4.37 13.57
N LYS A 23 10.42 -4.97 12.38
CA LYS A 23 11.35 -4.55 11.33
C LYS A 23 10.70 -4.75 9.96
N PRO A 24 9.79 -3.86 9.55
CA PRO A 24 9.11 -3.98 8.27
C PRO A 24 10.10 -3.74 7.13
N ALA A 25 9.98 -4.55 6.08
CA ALA A 25 10.89 -4.59 4.95
C ALA A 25 10.19 -4.35 3.61
N THR A 26 8.91 -4.68 3.48
CA THR A 26 8.16 -4.50 2.22
C THR A 26 6.67 -4.29 2.46
N VAL A 27 5.98 -3.75 1.45
CA VAL A 27 4.51 -3.74 1.37
C VAL A 27 4.11 -4.68 0.24
N THR A 28 3.48 -5.80 0.60
CA THR A 28 2.92 -6.72 -0.38
C THR A 28 1.46 -6.37 -0.62
N VAL A 29 1.08 -6.17 -1.87
CA VAL A 29 -0.26 -5.71 -2.25
C VAL A 29 -0.71 -6.41 -3.52
N HIS A 30 -2.01 -6.66 -3.66
CA HIS A 30 -2.55 -7.18 -4.91
C HIS A 30 -2.45 -6.13 -6.04
N PRO A 31 -2.08 -6.50 -7.28
CA PRO A 31 -1.95 -5.56 -8.40
C PRO A 31 -3.16 -4.66 -8.62
N GLU A 32 -4.38 -5.22 -8.58
CA GLU A 32 -5.61 -4.44 -8.76
C GLU A 32 -5.85 -3.42 -7.65
N LEU A 33 -5.48 -3.74 -6.41
CA LEU A 33 -5.55 -2.79 -5.30
C LEU A 33 -4.49 -1.71 -5.48
N MET A 34 -3.29 -2.07 -5.94
CA MET A 34 -2.21 -1.11 -6.16
C MET A 34 -2.57 -0.08 -7.23
N VAL A 35 -3.25 -0.49 -8.31
CA VAL A 35 -3.80 0.44 -9.31
C VAL A 35 -4.77 1.43 -8.67
N GLN A 36 -5.65 0.97 -7.78
CA GLN A 36 -6.56 1.86 -7.05
C GLN A 36 -5.81 2.80 -6.10
N ILE A 37 -4.80 2.31 -5.37
CA ILE A 37 -3.95 3.14 -4.51
C ILE A 37 -3.26 4.24 -5.33
N ARG A 38 -2.65 3.90 -6.48
CA ARG A 38 -2.00 4.87 -7.37
C ARG A 38 -2.98 5.95 -7.84
N ALA A 39 -4.19 5.56 -8.25
CA ALA A 39 -5.21 6.50 -8.70
C ALA A 39 -5.74 7.38 -7.55
N GLN A 40 -6.01 6.80 -6.40
CA GLN A 40 -6.61 7.48 -5.25
C GLN A 40 -5.63 8.39 -4.53
N PHE A 41 -4.36 8.05 -4.46
CA PHE A 41 -3.34 8.86 -3.80
C PHE A 41 -2.57 9.75 -4.75
N LYS A 42 -2.92 9.76 -6.06
CA LYS A 42 -2.31 10.63 -7.06
C LYS A 42 -2.31 12.09 -6.57
N ASP A 43 -1.19 12.77 -6.75
CA ASP A 43 -0.97 14.17 -6.36
C ASP A 43 -1.01 14.44 -4.84
N THR A 44 -1.05 13.39 -4.00
CA THR A 44 -0.93 13.53 -2.54
C THR A 44 0.49 13.25 -2.05
N GLN A 45 0.83 13.71 -0.85
CA GLN A 45 2.13 13.43 -0.23
C GLN A 45 2.32 11.93 0.09
N LEU A 46 1.22 11.19 0.21
CA LEU A 46 1.19 9.76 0.53
C LEU A 46 1.17 8.88 -0.73
N ALA A 47 1.29 9.47 -1.93
CA ALA A 47 1.38 8.71 -3.17
C ALA A 47 2.57 7.73 -3.14
N PRO A 48 2.43 6.53 -3.71
CA PRO A 48 3.58 5.70 -4.05
C PRO A 48 4.56 6.49 -4.93
N LYS A 49 5.87 6.36 -4.67
CA LYS A 49 6.93 7.07 -5.40
C LYS A 49 7.95 6.10 -5.94
N ASN A 50 8.41 6.30 -7.17
CA ASN A 50 9.54 5.55 -7.69
C ASN A 50 10.85 6.19 -7.24
N ILE A 51 11.71 5.41 -6.57
CA ILE A 51 13.04 5.83 -6.12
C ILE A 51 14.03 4.77 -6.60
N GLY A 52 14.95 5.14 -7.50
CA GLY A 52 15.99 4.22 -7.99
C GLY A 52 15.47 3.00 -8.74
N GLY A 53 14.29 3.09 -9.38
CA GLY A 53 13.68 1.97 -10.11
C GLY A 53 12.75 1.11 -9.24
N THR A 54 12.67 1.36 -7.93
CA THR A 54 11.78 0.66 -7.01
C THR A 54 10.61 1.57 -6.64
N GLU A 55 9.38 1.05 -6.75
CA GLU A 55 8.22 1.76 -6.21
C GLU A 55 8.18 1.61 -4.70
N MET A 56 8.06 2.74 -4.01
CA MET A 56 8.07 2.84 -2.57
C MET A 56 6.70 3.35 -2.10
N PHE A 57 6.16 2.75 -1.05
CA PHE A 57 4.92 3.17 -0.41
C PHE A 57 5.11 3.20 1.10
N PHE A 58 4.80 4.34 1.73
CA PHE A 58 5.10 4.61 3.14
C PHE A 58 6.56 4.30 3.55
N GLY A 59 7.51 4.54 2.64
CA GLY A 59 8.94 4.32 2.89
C GLY A 59 9.41 2.86 2.78
N LEU A 60 8.54 1.94 2.36
CA LEU A 60 8.89 0.55 2.10
C LEU A 60 8.76 0.23 0.60
N PRO A 61 9.57 -0.68 0.05
CA PRO A 61 9.40 -1.16 -1.32
C PRO A 61 8.05 -1.88 -1.48
N VAL A 62 7.44 -1.75 -2.64
CA VAL A 62 6.19 -2.41 -3.00
C VAL A 62 6.48 -3.72 -3.72
N THR A 63 5.78 -4.79 -3.31
CA THR A 63 5.75 -6.07 -4.01
C THR A 63 4.32 -6.36 -4.44
N GLU A 64 4.09 -6.53 -5.73
CA GLU A 64 2.78 -6.89 -6.25
C GLU A 64 2.64 -8.42 -6.34
N ASP A 65 1.63 -8.99 -5.67
CA ASP A 65 1.37 -10.43 -5.65
C ASP A 65 -0.05 -10.75 -6.18
N PRO A 66 -0.19 -11.24 -7.43
CA PRO A 66 -1.49 -11.58 -8.03
C PRO A 66 -2.11 -12.86 -7.48
N THR A 67 -1.40 -13.62 -6.64
CA THR A 67 -1.92 -14.88 -6.06
C THR A 67 -2.80 -14.64 -4.83
N LYS A 68 -2.84 -13.40 -4.33
CA LYS A 68 -3.60 -12.99 -3.15
C LYS A 68 -4.98 -12.46 -3.51
N ASP A 69 -5.82 -12.30 -2.50
CA ASP A 69 -7.12 -11.69 -2.64
C ASP A 69 -7.01 -10.25 -3.17
N LYS A 70 -8.02 -9.79 -3.90
CA LYS A 70 -7.99 -8.51 -4.62
C LYS A 70 -7.87 -7.29 -3.70
N ASP A 71 -8.27 -7.43 -2.45
CA ASP A 71 -8.20 -6.43 -1.39
C ASP A 71 -6.99 -6.63 -0.46
N TYR A 72 -6.09 -7.54 -0.80
CA TYR A 72 -4.92 -7.87 0.01
C TYR A 72 -3.89 -6.74 0.01
N LEU A 73 -3.56 -6.26 1.21
CA LEU A 73 -2.44 -5.39 1.50
C LEU A 73 -1.85 -5.79 2.84
N VAL A 74 -0.54 -5.99 2.90
CA VAL A 74 0.18 -6.32 4.13
C VAL A 74 1.52 -5.60 4.17
N VAL A 75 1.92 -5.16 5.35
CA VAL A 75 3.30 -4.80 5.65
C VAL A 75 3.99 -6.06 6.13
N ALA A 76 5.15 -6.42 5.58
CA ALA A 76 5.92 -7.60 5.93
C ALA A 76 7.35 -7.23 6.35
#